data_AF-A0A645ALW8-F1
#
_entry.id   AF-A0A645ALW8-F1
#
_cell.length_a   1.000
_cell.length_b   1.000
_cell.length_c   1.000
_cell.angle_alpha   90.00
_cell.angle_beta   90.00
_cell.angle_gamma   90.00
#
_symmetry.space_group_name_H-M   'P 1'
#
loop_
_entity.id
_entity.type
_entity.pdbx_description
1 polymer ?
#
loop_
_entity_poly.entity_id
_entity_poly.type
_entity_poly.pdbx_seq_one_letter_code
_entity_poly.pdbx_strand_id
1 'polypeptide(L)'
;MKILLSFIVSVLFIAGGLLITASAGQWALPAEWINNSVTALGVAPDPYDIEGYFTIAGVWFGFTAGYAWWQNKKGSFTIQGKLGKRLLRFVVGMVGILVLYLGLKLVFPESPEWLGLSLRFVRYGLIGLWVTALAPWLFEKIHLNV
;
A
#
# COMPACT_ATOMS: atom_id res chain seq x y z
N MET A 1 -9.32 -16.94 10.07
CA MET A 1 -9.72 -17.17 8.67
C MET A 1 -9.60 -15.91 7.79
N LYS A 2 -10.29 -14.79 8.08
CA LYS A 2 -10.28 -13.58 7.22
C LYS A 2 -8.87 -13.02 6.91
N ILE A 3 -8.00 -12.91 7.92
CA ILE A 3 -6.62 -12.41 7.73
C ILE A 3 -5.79 -13.33 6.84
N LEU A 4 -5.91 -14.65 7.01
CA LEU A 4 -5.21 -15.62 6.17
C LEU A 4 -5.67 -15.52 4.71
N LEU A 5 -6.98 -15.36 4.49
CA LEU A 5 -7.52 -15.15 3.14
C LEU A 5 -6.98 -13.86 2.51
N SER A 6 -6.95 -12.75 3.26
CA SER A 6 -6.34 -11.49 2.81
C SER A 6 -4.89 -11.67 2.38
N PHE A 7 -4.12 -12.45 3.15
CA PHE A 7 -2.73 -12.75 2.83
C PHE A 7 -2.62 -13.58 1.53
N ILE A 8 -3.41 -14.65 1.40
CA ILE A 8 -3.43 -15.48 0.20
C ILE A 8 -3.73 -14.64 -1.05
N VAL A 9 -4.73 -13.74 -0.99
CA VAL A 9 -5.06 -12.86 -2.12
C VAL A 9 -3.90 -11.93 -2.48
N SER A 10 -3.17 -11.41 -1.48
CA SER A 10 -1.99 -10.58 -1.74
C SER A 10 -0.86 -11.36 -2.44
N VAL A 11 -0.66 -12.63 -2.07
CA VAL A 11 0.29 -13.52 -2.75
C VAL A 11 -0.15 -13.77 -4.19
N LEU A 12 -1.46 -13.93 -4.44
CA LEU A 12 -2.00 -14.09 -5.79
C LEU A 12 -1.80 -12.84 -6.65
N PHE A 13 -1.86 -11.62 -6.10
CA PHE A 13 -1.52 -10.42 -6.86
C PHE A 13 -0.05 -10.41 -7.31
N ILE A 14 0.86 -10.75 -6.41
CA ILE A 14 2.29 -10.82 -6.74
C ILE A 14 2.53 -11.93 -7.77
N ALA A 15 2.04 -13.14 -7.51
CA ALA A 15 2.23 -14.27 -8.41
C ALA A 15 1.61 -14.01 -9.78
N GLY A 16 0.39 -13.46 -9.83
CA GLY A 16 -0.28 -13.11 -11.08
C GLY A 16 0.47 -12.05 -11.87
N GLY A 17 0.95 -10.99 -11.22
CA GLY A 17 1.79 -9.96 -11.85
C GLY A 17 3.06 -10.56 -12.45
N LEU A 18 3.82 -11.32 -11.66
CA LEU A 18 5.05 -11.97 -12.11
C LEU A 18 4.81 -12.95 -13.26
N LEU A 19 3.70 -13.70 -13.25
CA LEU A 19 3.33 -14.59 -14.35
C LEU A 19 3.02 -13.82 -15.64
N ILE A 20 2.33 -12.68 -15.54
CA ILE A 20 2.06 -11.81 -16.69
C ILE A 20 3.38 -11.28 -17.26
N THR A 21 4.26 -10.74 -16.41
CA THR A 21 5.60 -10.25 -16.80
C THR A 21 6.42 -11.34 -17.50
N ALA A 22 6.46 -12.56 -16.93
CA ALA A 22 7.16 -13.69 -17.50
C ALA A 22 6.55 -14.17 -18.83
N SER A 23 5.23 -14.03 -19.00
CA SER A 23 4.52 -14.43 -20.22
C SER A 23 4.76 -13.51 -21.42
N ALA A 24 5.27 -12.29 -21.20
CA ALA A 24 5.53 -11.32 -22.25
C ALA A 24 6.67 -11.73 -23.21
N GLY A 25 7.45 -12.76 -22.87
CA GLY A 25 8.43 -13.38 -23.76
C GLY A 25 9.51 -12.39 -24.23
N GLN A 26 9.69 -12.29 -25.56
CA GLN A 26 10.69 -11.43 -26.21
C GLN A 26 10.10 -10.12 -26.76
N TRP A 27 8.91 -9.74 -26.30
CA TRP A 27 8.36 -8.45 -26.70
C TRP A 27 9.31 -7.33 -26.25
N ALA A 28 9.63 -6.41 -27.16
CA ALA A 28 10.47 -5.26 -26.87
C ALA A 28 9.65 -3.99 -27.07
N LEU A 29 9.85 -3.03 -26.17
CA LEU A 29 9.18 -1.74 -26.25
C LEU A 29 9.62 -1.00 -27.52
N PRO A 30 8.69 -0.57 -28.41
CA PRO A 30 9.05 0.12 -29.64
C PRO A 30 9.85 1.40 -29.38
N ALA A 31 10.91 1.63 -30.16
CA ALA A 31 11.79 2.80 -30.01
C ALA A 31 11.03 4.13 -30.14
N GLU A 32 10.00 4.17 -30.98
CA GLU A 32 9.13 5.34 -31.11
C GLU A 32 8.42 5.70 -29.80
N TRP A 33 7.94 4.70 -29.05
CA TRP A 33 7.23 4.93 -27.78
C TRP A 33 8.20 5.44 -26.70
N ILE A 34 9.42 4.92 -26.69
CA ILE A 34 10.50 5.41 -25.83
C ILE A 34 10.80 6.88 -26.16
N ASN A 35 11.04 7.19 -27.43
CA ASN A 35 11.35 8.55 -27.89
C ASN A 35 10.22 9.54 -27.56
N ASN A 36 8.97 9.14 -27.76
CA ASN A 36 7.80 9.96 -27.44
C ASN A 36 7.71 10.23 -25.92
N SER A 37 7.87 9.21 -25.08
CA SER A 37 7.84 9.37 -23.61
C SER A 37 8.99 10.22 -23.10
N VAL A 38 10.21 10.01 -23.61
CA VAL A 38 11.38 10.80 -23.22
C VAL A 38 11.22 12.26 -23.64
N THR A 39 10.66 12.52 -24.83
CA THR A 39 10.39 13.89 -25.30
C THR A 39 9.32 14.59 -24.46
N ALA A 40 8.26 13.88 -24.07
CA ALA A 40 7.13 14.47 -23.33
C ALA A 40 7.37 14.58 -21.81
N LEU A 41 7.99 13.56 -21.21
CA LEU A 41 8.09 13.38 -19.75
C LEU A 41 9.53 13.27 -19.23
N GLY A 42 10.53 13.13 -20.11
CA GLY A 42 11.93 12.94 -19.72
C GLY A 42 12.25 11.58 -19.12
N VAL A 43 11.31 10.62 -19.16
CA VAL A 43 11.45 9.30 -18.55
C VAL A 43 11.07 8.21 -19.55
N ALA A 44 11.89 7.16 -19.62
CA ALA A 44 11.60 5.98 -20.43
C ALA A 44 10.54 5.10 -19.74
N PRO A 45 9.55 4.54 -20.46
CA PRO A 45 8.60 3.62 -19.87
C PRO A 45 9.28 2.33 -19.43
N ASP A 46 8.90 1.81 -18.26
CA ASP A 46 9.32 0.49 -17.78
C ASP A 46 8.10 -0.43 -17.69
N PRO A 47 7.76 -1.16 -18.77
CA PRO A 47 6.62 -2.07 -18.78
C PRO A 47 6.84 -3.34 -17.93
N TYR A 48 8.09 -3.57 -17.47
CA TYR A 48 8.47 -4.73 -16.69
C TYR A 48 8.68 -4.40 -15.20
N ASP A 49 8.32 -3.18 -14.78
CA ASP A 49 8.36 -2.80 -13.37
C ASP A 49 7.46 -3.71 -12.51
N ILE A 50 8.11 -4.52 -11.68
CA ILE A 50 7.43 -5.43 -10.75
C ILE A 50 7.16 -4.80 -9.39
N GLU A 51 7.69 -3.61 -9.11
CA GLU A 51 7.50 -2.93 -7.82
C GLU A 51 6.02 -2.63 -7.54
N GLY A 52 5.25 -2.35 -8.60
CA GLY A 52 3.82 -2.11 -8.54
C GLY A 52 3.05 -3.29 -7.92
N TYR A 53 3.44 -4.53 -8.23
CA TYR A 53 2.76 -5.73 -7.74
C TYR A 53 2.91 -5.88 -6.22
N PHE A 54 4.12 -5.68 -5.69
CA PHE A 54 4.39 -5.72 -4.26
C PHE A 54 3.72 -4.56 -3.52
N THR A 55 3.68 -3.39 -4.14
CA THR A 55 3.01 -2.20 -3.60
C THR A 55 1.52 -2.44 -3.39
N ILE A 56 0.80 -2.84 -4.45
CA ILE A 56 -0.66 -3.04 -4.36
C ILE A 56 -1.03 -4.23 -3.48
N ALA A 57 -0.24 -5.31 -3.52
CA ALA A 57 -0.42 -6.47 -2.66
C ALA A 57 -0.24 -6.10 -1.18
N GLY A 58 0.77 -5.29 -0.86
CA GLY A 58 0.99 -4.76 0.49
C GLY A 58 -0.20 -3.95 0.96
N VAL A 59 -0.64 -2.94 0.19
CA VAL A 59 -1.82 -2.11 0.51
C VAL A 59 -3.04 -2.99 0.76
N TRP A 60 -3.33 -3.92 -0.14
CA TRP A 60 -4.47 -4.84 -0.02
C TRP A 60 -4.42 -5.64 1.29
N PHE A 61 -3.29 -6.29 1.56
CA PHE A 61 -3.13 -7.12 2.74
C PHE A 61 -3.27 -6.27 4.01
N GLY A 62 -2.54 -5.17 4.12
CA GLY A 62 -2.56 -4.28 5.27
C GLY A 62 -3.96 -3.74 5.56
N PHE A 63 -4.63 -3.20 4.53
CA PHE A 63 -5.95 -2.61 4.65
C PHE A 63 -6.98 -3.65 5.08
N THR A 64 -7.05 -4.79 4.39
CA THR A 64 -8.07 -5.82 4.65
C THR A 64 -7.81 -6.61 5.93
N ALA A 65 -6.55 -6.90 6.26
CA ALA A 65 -6.19 -7.53 7.53
C ALA A 65 -6.47 -6.60 8.71
N GLY A 66 -6.12 -5.30 8.60
CA GLY A 66 -6.45 -4.29 9.59
C GLY A 66 -7.96 -4.16 9.80
N TYR A 67 -8.72 -4.13 8.72
CA TYR A 67 -10.19 -4.08 8.76
C TYR A 67 -10.79 -5.34 9.40
N ALA A 68 -10.27 -6.53 9.05
CA ALA A 68 -10.72 -7.79 9.63
C ALA A 68 -10.41 -7.88 11.14
N TRP A 69 -9.24 -7.39 11.55
CA TRP A 69 -8.86 -7.28 12.95
C TRP A 69 -9.76 -6.31 13.71
N TRP A 70 -10.00 -5.12 13.15
CA TRP A 70 -10.87 -4.10 13.75
C TRP A 70 -12.28 -4.63 13.96
N GLN A 71 -12.90 -5.20 12.93
CA GLN A 71 -14.24 -5.78 13.03
C GLN A 71 -14.35 -6.83 14.14
N ASN A 72 -13.34 -7.69 14.28
CA ASN A 72 -13.35 -8.72 15.32
C ASN A 72 -13.22 -8.13 16.74
N LYS A 73 -12.44 -7.06 16.90
CA LYS A 73 -12.15 -6.47 18.23
C LYS A 73 -13.11 -5.35 18.65
N LYS A 74 -13.65 -4.61 17.69
CA LYS A 74 -14.34 -3.33 17.91
C LYS A 74 -15.70 -3.27 17.21
N GLY A 75 -16.00 -4.20 16.30
CA GLY A 75 -17.22 -4.18 15.49
C GLY A 75 -17.16 -3.19 14.33
N SER A 76 -18.33 -2.71 13.91
CA SER A 76 -18.47 -1.83 12.74
C SER A 76 -17.98 -0.41 13.03
N PHE A 77 -17.38 0.21 12.01
CA PHE A 77 -17.06 1.64 12.08
C PHE A 77 -18.33 2.46 12.20
N THR A 78 -18.34 3.38 13.16
CA THR A 78 -19.41 4.37 13.28
C THR A 78 -18.80 5.76 13.18
N ILE A 79 -19.22 6.54 12.19
CA ILE A 79 -18.70 7.88 11.95
C ILE A 79 -19.57 8.88 12.71
N GLN A 80 -19.30 9.04 14.00
CA GLN A 80 -19.95 10.04 14.85
C GLN A 80 -19.03 11.25 15.08
N GLY A 81 -19.64 12.37 15.47
CA GLY A 81 -18.94 13.54 15.99
C GLY A 81 -18.94 14.80 15.14
N LYS A 82 -18.56 15.91 15.79
CA LYS A 82 -18.53 17.25 15.21
C LYS A 82 -17.55 17.33 14.02
N LEU A 83 -17.84 18.20 13.06
CA LEU A 83 -17.02 18.40 11.85
C LEU A 83 -15.54 18.64 12.16
N GLY A 84 -15.23 19.45 13.18
CA GLY A 84 -13.84 19.73 13.57
C GLY A 84 -13.05 18.48 13.98
N LYS A 85 -13.69 17.54 14.71
CA LYS A 85 -13.04 16.26 15.06
C LYS A 85 -12.84 15.37 13.84
N ARG A 86 -13.78 15.38 12.89
CA ARG A 86 -13.64 14.64 11.62
C ARG A 86 -12.47 15.17 10.78
N LEU A 87 -12.32 16.49 10.70
CA LEU A 87 -11.18 17.13 10.04
C LEU A 87 -9.86 16.77 10.73
N LEU A 88 -9.83 16.78 12.07
CA LEU A 88 -8.63 16.41 12.81
C LEU A 88 -8.25 14.93 12.61
N ARG A 89 -9.23 14.01 12.56
CA ARG A 89 -8.99 12.60 12.20
C ARG A 89 -8.36 12.48 10.82
N PHE A 90 -8.84 13.23 9.84
CA PHE A 90 -8.27 13.24 8.49
C PHE A 90 -6.82 13.71 8.51
N VAL A 91 -6.53 14.84 9.17
CA VAL A 91 -5.17 15.39 9.29
C VAL A 91 -4.23 14.40 9.98
N VAL A 92 -4.61 13.86 11.14
CA VAL A 92 -3.79 12.88 11.87
C VAL A 92 -3.59 11.60 11.05
N GLY A 93 -4.65 11.13 10.38
CA GLY A 93 -4.57 9.99 9.47
C GLY A 93 -3.55 10.21 8.35
N MET A 94 -3.63 11.36 7.67
CA MET A 94 -2.71 11.75 6.61
C MET A 94 -1.27 11.90 7.09
N VAL A 95 -1.06 12.53 8.25
CA VAL A 95 0.27 12.64 8.86
C VAL A 95 0.87 11.26 9.13
N GLY A 96 0.08 10.33 9.67
CA GLY A 96 0.55 8.96 9.89
C GLY A 96 0.91 8.22 8.59
N ILE A 97 0.14 8.42 7.52
CA ILE A 97 0.50 7.89 6.19
C ILE A 97 1.84 8.47 5.72
N LEU A 98 2.03 9.79 5.81
CA LEU A 98 3.28 10.45 5.41
C LEU A 98 4.48 9.96 6.22
N VAL A 99 4.31 9.80 7.54
CA VAL A 99 5.36 9.28 8.43
C VAL A 99 5.73 7.85 8.04
N LEU A 100 4.76 6.97 7.80
CA LEU A 100 5.05 5.60 7.38
C LEU A 100 5.66 5.54 5.98
N TYR A 101 5.14 6.34 5.05
CA TYR A 101 5.61 6.36 3.66
C TYR A 101 7.04 6.89 3.55
N LEU A 102 7.31 8.08 4.10
CA LEU A 102 8.62 8.72 4.02
C LEU A 102 9.61 8.09 5.01
N GLY A 103 9.17 7.85 6.26
CA GLY A 103 10.03 7.33 7.31
C GLY A 103 10.55 5.93 7.01
N LEU A 104 9.69 5.02 6.55
CA LEU A 104 10.14 3.68 6.18
C LEU A 104 10.97 3.70 4.88
N LYS A 105 10.71 4.62 3.94
CA LYS A 105 11.56 4.78 2.76
C LYS A 105 13.01 5.16 3.12
N LEU A 106 13.21 5.97 4.17
CA LEU A 106 14.55 6.36 4.61
C LEU A 106 15.32 5.24 5.31
N VAL A 107 14.60 4.28 5.91
CA VAL A 107 15.21 3.20 6.72
C VAL A 107 15.36 1.89 5.93
N PHE A 108 14.44 1.61 5.02
CA PHE A 108 14.41 0.34 4.30
C PHE A 108 15.43 0.34 3.15
N PRO A 109 16.36 -0.62 3.10
CA PRO A 109 17.24 -0.77 1.95
C PRO A 109 16.45 -1.16 0.70
N GLU A 110 16.85 -0.60 -0.45
CA GLU A 110 16.29 -0.94 -1.76
C GLU A 110 17.08 -2.06 -2.47
N SER A 111 18.31 -2.33 -2.01
CA SER A 111 19.18 -3.39 -2.52
C SER A 111 19.53 -4.42 -1.43
N PRO A 112 19.62 -5.73 -1.75
CA PRO A 112 19.32 -6.34 -3.05
C PRO A 112 17.82 -6.30 -3.38
N GLU A 113 17.48 -6.42 -4.66
CA GLU A 113 16.12 -6.20 -5.18
C GLU A 113 15.03 -6.99 -4.42
N TRP A 114 15.25 -8.29 -4.18
CA TRP A 114 14.29 -9.13 -3.46
C TRP A 114 13.99 -8.61 -2.04
N LEU A 115 15.00 -8.03 -1.36
CA LEU A 115 14.84 -7.43 -0.04
C LEU A 115 14.07 -6.12 -0.16
N GLY A 116 14.42 -5.27 -1.13
CA GLY A 116 13.72 -4.02 -1.42
C GLY A 116 12.23 -4.23 -1.71
N LEU A 117 11.90 -5.22 -2.54
CA LEU A 117 10.52 -5.60 -2.88
C LEU A 117 9.74 -6.14 -1.67
N SER A 118 10.38 -6.96 -0.84
CA SER A 118 9.78 -7.48 0.39
C SER A 118 9.50 -6.36 1.40
N LEU A 119 10.45 -5.47 1.60
CA LEU A 119 10.30 -4.31 2.49
C LEU A 119 9.30 -3.28 1.94
N ARG A 120 9.21 -3.14 0.62
CA ARG A 120 8.16 -2.38 -0.05
C ARG A 120 6.78 -2.93 0.28
N PHE A 121 6.57 -4.24 0.15
CA PHE A 121 5.32 -4.90 0.57
C PHE A 121 4.99 -4.59 2.04
N VAL A 122 5.97 -4.69 2.94
CA VAL A 122 5.80 -4.37 4.36
C VAL A 122 5.42 -2.90 4.56
N ARG A 123 6.13 -1.96 3.91
CA ARG A 123 5.87 -0.52 4.01
C ARG A 123 4.42 -0.19 3.63
N TYR A 124 3.99 -0.66 2.47
CA TYR A 124 2.63 -0.39 1.99
C TYR A 124 1.56 -1.16 2.76
N GLY A 125 1.90 -2.35 3.30
CA GLY A 125 1.05 -3.06 4.26
C GLY A 125 0.85 -2.30 5.57
N LEU A 126 1.90 -1.70 6.12
CA LEU A 126 1.80 -0.87 7.32
C LEU A 126 0.94 0.38 7.05
N ILE A 127 1.05 0.98 5.86
CA ILE A 127 0.17 2.10 5.46
C ILE A 127 -1.29 1.65 5.40
N GLY A 128 -1.59 0.51 4.76
CA GLY A 128 -2.95 -0.03 4.71
C GLY A 128 -3.51 -0.34 6.11
N LEU A 129 -2.70 -0.99 6.96
CA LEU A 129 -3.03 -1.31 8.34
C LEU A 129 -3.27 -0.06 9.19
N TRP A 130 -2.50 1.00 8.94
CA TRP A 130 -2.68 2.28 9.62
C TRP A 130 -4.07 2.85 9.37
N VAL A 131 -4.52 2.84 8.12
CA VAL A 131 -5.82 3.41 7.73
C VAL A 131 -6.99 2.70 8.41
N THR A 132 -6.97 1.36 8.49
CA THR A 132 -8.13 0.58 8.94
C THR A 132 -8.07 0.07 10.37
N ALA A 133 -6.92 0.17 11.04
CA ALA A 133 -6.78 -0.31 12.41
C ALA A 133 -6.08 0.70 13.33
N LEU A 134 -4.85 1.10 13.01
CA LEU A 134 -4.02 1.84 13.96
C LEU A 134 -4.48 3.30 14.13
N ALA A 135 -4.82 4.00 13.05
CA ALA A 135 -5.31 5.38 13.15
C ALA A 135 -6.67 5.46 13.86
N PRO A 136 -7.68 4.62 13.54
CA PRO A 136 -8.91 4.57 14.30
C PRO A 136 -8.69 4.24 15.79
N TRP A 137 -7.79 3.29 16.08
CA TRP A 137 -7.43 2.96 17.46
C TRP A 137 -6.81 4.14 18.19
N LEU A 138 -5.93 4.89 17.53
CA LEU A 138 -5.35 6.11 18.08
C LEU A 138 -6.43 7.16 18.35
N PHE A 139 -7.38 7.36 17.44
CA PHE A 139 -8.47 8.33 17.62
C PHE A 139 -9.32 8.05 18.87
N GLU A 140 -9.53 6.77 19.22
CA GLU A 140 -10.16 6.39 20.49
C GLU A 140 -9.32 6.83 21.70
N LYS A 141 -7.99 6.66 21.63
CA LYS A 141 -7.06 7.00 22.72
C LYS A 141 -6.94 8.50 22.95
N ILE A 142 -7.02 9.30 21.89
CA ILE A 142 -6.94 10.77 21.97
C ILE A 142 -8.33 11.45 21.99
N HIS A 143 -9.40 10.70 22.29
CA HIS A 143 -10.77 11.20 22.44
C HIS A 143 -11.32 11.96 21.22
N LEU A 144 -10.86 11.55 20.03
CA LEU A 144 -11.36 12.06 18.77
C LEU A 144 -12.52 11.26 18.21
N ASN A 145 -12.92 10.13 18.81
CA ASN A 145 -13.95 9.19 18.32
C ASN A 145 -15.42 9.68 18.39
N VAL A 146 -15.73 10.66 19.25
CA VAL A 146 -17.08 11.26 19.43
C VAL A 146 -17.04 12.76 19.24
#